data_AF-A0AAD7J518-F1
#
_entry.id   AF-A0AAD7J518-F1
#
_cell.length_a   1.000
_cell.length_b   1.000
_cell.length_c   1.000
_cell.angle_alpha   90.00
_cell.angle_beta   90.00
_cell.angle_gamma   90.00
#
_symmetry.space_group_name_H-M   'P 1'
#
loop_
_entity.id
_entity.type
_entity.pdbx_description
1 polymer ?
#
loop_
_entity_poly.entity_id
_entity_poly.type
_entity_poly.pdbx_seq_one_letter_code
_entity_poly.pdbx_strand_id
1 'polypeptide(L)'
;MMARARMQSLTRLRQLSIGAALSPPRETIPGLQHMLNALEAAGRLDALTVLDFDLFQWDDIELETVSTFVRRWATLCGPTLEVWRGRLPFTGSWPLNDFAAFPRLRVIYLPKDYRVLNIAARLDLAVDVSRYIGDIIHICNTLEEVKITGNSVDGSLDTSWMVDRRSPSGTTLRRVE
;
A
#
# COMPACT_ATOMS: atom_id res chain seq x y z
N MET A 1 -8.83 -32.22 -12.13
CA MET A 1 -7.45 -32.23 -11.56
C MET A 1 -6.79 -30.84 -11.59
N MET A 2 -6.93 -30.04 -12.65
CA MET A 2 -6.34 -28.68 -12.76
C MET A 2 -6.77 -27.67 -11.69
N ALA A 3 -8.03 -27.68 -11.24
CA ALA A 3 -8.51 -26.75 -10.20
C ALA A 3 -7.79 -26.95 -8.85
N ARG A 4 -7.46 -28.20 -8.50
CA ARG A 4 -6.78 -28.55 -7.24
C ARG A 4 -5.31 -28.09 -7.24
N ALA A 5 -4.63 -28.21 -8.38
CA ALA A 5 -3.25 -27.73 -8.55
C ALA A 5 -3.18 -26.19 -8.52
N ARG A 6 -4.13 -25.49 -9.15
CA ARG A 6 -4.25 -24.02 -9.09
C ARG A 6 -4.49 -23.53 -7.66
N MET A 7 -5.42 -24.15 -6.91
CA MET A 7 -5.64 -23.82 -5.51
C MET A 7 -4.42 -24.09 -4.62
N GLN A 8 -3.73 -25.22 -4.80
CA GLN A 8 -2.49 -25.52 -4.05
C GLN A 8 -1.35 -24.52 -4.34
N SER A 9 -1.30 -23.98 -5.56
CA SER A 9 -0.34 -22.93 -5.91
C SER A 9 -0.68 -21.60 -5.22
N LEU A 10 -1.96 -21.25 -5.09
CA LEU A 10 -2.42 -20.03 -4.43
C LEU A 10 -2.22 -20.07 -2.91
N THR A 11 -2.43 -21.22 -2.26
CA THR A 11 -2.20 -21.37 -0.81
C THR A 11 -0.72 -21.32 -0.42
N ARG A 12 0.20 -21.37 -1.38
CA ARG A 12 1.66 -21.22 -1.18
C ARG A 12 2.21 -19.90 -1.74
N LEU A 13 1.36 -19.08 -2.34
CA LEU A 13 1.77 -17.83 -2.95
C LEU A 13 2.24 -16.87 -1.85
N ARG A 14 3.54 -16.55 -1.84
CA ARG A 14 4.14 -15.63 -0.86
C ARG A 14 4.20 -14.19 -1.32
N GLN A 15 4.25 -14.00 -2.64
CA GLN A 15 4.32 -12.70 -3.26
C GLN A 15 3.35 -12.63 -4.43
N LEU A 16 2.60 -11.54 -4.51
CA LEU A 16 1.70 -11.24 -5.61
C LEU A 16 2.04 -9.83 -6.11
N SER A 17 2.24 -9.70 -7.41
CA SER A 17 2.40 -8.40 -8.07
C SER A 17 1.26 -8.22 -9.06
N ILE A 18 0.57 -7.10 -8.92
CA ILE A 18 -0.55 -6.72 -9.76
C ILE A 18 -0.04 -5.60 -10.64
N GLY A 19 0.32 -5.96 -11.86
CA GLY A 19 0.77 -5.00 -12.84
C GLY A 19 -0.35 -4.04 -13.19
N ALA A 20 -0.21 -2.77 -12.81
CA ALA A 20 -1.03 -1.66 -13.30
C ALA A 20 -0.35 -0.30 -13.08
N ALA A 21 0.99 -0.23 -13.17
CA ALA A 21 1.71 1.02 -12.88
C ALA A 21 1.47 2.15 -13.92
N LEU A 22 0.68 1.93 -14.98
CA LEU A 22 0.56 2.88 -16.11
C LEU A 22 -0.85 2.99 -16.75
N SER A 23 -1.86 2.27 -16.26
CA SER A 23 -3.18 2.26 -16.90
C SER A 23 -4.20 3.08 -16.09
N PRO A 24 -4.97 3.98 -16.73
CA PRO A 24 -5.99 4.79 -16.05
C PRO A 24 -6.97 3.92 -15.24
N PRO A 25 -7.48 4.39 -14.08
CA PRO A 25 -8.38 3.62 -13.23
C PRO A 25 -9.57 3.01 -13.98
N ARG A 26 -10.16 3.74 -14.95
CA ARG A 26 -11.31 3.30 -15.74
C ARG A 26 -11.06 2.00 -16.51
N GLU A 27 -9.84 1.76 -16.96
CA GLU A 27 -9.47 0.56 -17.71
C GLU A 27 -9.08 -0.58 -16.76
N THR A 28 -8.48 -0.24 -15.62
CA THR A 28 -7.91 -1.19 -14.66
C THR A 28 -8.97 -1.75 -13.70
N ILE A 29 -9.94 -0.94 -13.26
CA ILE A 29 -10.93 -1.31 -12.23
C ILE A 29 -11.72 -2.58 -12.59
N PRO A 30 -12.29 -2.75 -13.80
CA PRO A 30 -13.07 -3.95 -14.11
C PRO A 30 -12.24 -5.23 -14.05
N GLY A 31 -11.01 -5.19 -14.58
CA GLY A 31 -10.08 -6.32 -14.55
C GLY A 31 -9.67 -6.68 -13.12
N LEU A 32 -9.37 -5.67 -12.30
CA LEU A 32 -9.02 -5.84 -10.90
C LEU A 32 -10.18 -6.40 -10.07
N GLN A 33 -11.41 -5.91 -10.29
CA GLN A 33 -12.61 -6.45 -9.65
C GLN A 33 -12.83 -7.91 -10.00
N HIS A 34 -12.68 -8.27 -11.29
CA HIS A 34 -12.80 -9.65 -11.74
C HIS A 34 -11.75 -10.56 -11.10
N MET A 35 -10.50 -10.12 -11.05
CA MET A 35 -9.40 -10.85 -10.42
C MET A 35 -9.66 -11.06 -8.92
N LEU A 36 -10.05 -10.01 -8.19
CA LEU A 36 -10.34 -10.10 -6.76
C LEU A 36 -11.53 -11.02 -6.48
N ASN A 37 -12.59 -10.97 -7.28
CA ASN A 37 -13.73 -11.89 -7.15
C ASN A 37 -13.27 -13.35 -7.32
N ALA A 38 -12.39 -13.62 -8.28
CA ALA A 38 -11.85 -14.95 -8.51
C ALA A 38 -10.96 -15.43 -7.37
N LEU A 39 -10.14 -14.54 -6.78
CA LEU A 39 -9.31 -14.85 -5.62
C LEU A 39 -10.17 -15.12 -4.37
N GLU A 40 -11.17 -14.28 -4.10
CA GLU A 40 -12.10 -14.49 -2.98
C GLU A 40 -12.87 -15.81 -3.11
N ALA A 41 -13.30 -16.16 -4.32
CA ALA A 41 -13.92 -17.45 -4.59
C ALA A 41 -12.95 -18.63 -4.39
N ALA A 42 -11.65 -18.42 -4.59
CA ALA A 42 -10.62 -19.43 -4.33
C ALA A 42 -10.25 -19.54 -2.84
N GLY A 43 -10.64 -18.56 -2.02
CA GLY A 43 -10.40 -18.52 -0.57
C GLY A 43 -9.27 -17.55 -0.17
N ARG A 44 -8.85 -17.66 1.09
CA ARG A 44 -7.82 -16.78 1.66
C ARG A 44 -6.43 -17.10 1.12
N LEU A 45 -5.59 -16.06 1.05
CA LEU A 45 -4.20 -16.13 0.63
C LEU A 45 -3.28 -16.15 1.87
N ASP A 46 -3.42 -17.17 2.72
CA ASP A 46 -2.78 -17.21 4.04
C ASP A 46 -1.24 -17.37 4.02
N ALA A 47 -0.64 -17.60 2.86
CA ALA A 47 0.81 -17.59 2.69
C ALA A 47 1.34 -16.26 2.15
N LEU A 48 0.47 -15.34 1.74
CA LEU A 48 0.87 -14.09 1.10
C LEU A 48 1.41 -13.12 2.13
N THR A 49 2.69 -12.77 1.98
CA THR A 49 3.41 -11.84 2.86
C THR A 49 3.81 -10.55 2.14
N VAL A 50 3.88 -10.57 0.80
CA VAL A 50 4.24 -9.42 -0.03
C VAL A 50 3.16 -9.16 -1.09
N LEU A 51 2.58 -7.97 -1.07
CA LEU A 51 1.65 -7.51 -2.10
C LEU A 51 2.27 -6.31 -2.80
N ASP A 52 2.47 -6.42 -4.11
CA ASP A 52 2.88 -5.33 -4.96
C ASP A 52 1.67 -4.82 -5.76
N PHE A 53 1.14 -3.68 -5.34
CA PHE A 53 -0.12 -3.12 -5.84
C PHE A 53 -0.08 -1.59 -5.87
N ASP A 54 0.31 -1.05 -7.01
CA ASP A 54 0.51 0.37 -7.22
C ASP A 54 -0.80 1.10 -7.56
N LEU A 55 -1.09 2.15 -6.81
CA LEU A 55 -2.31 2.96 -6.88
C LEU A 55 -2.01 4.45 -7.09
N PHE A 56 -0.74 4.82 -7.34
CA PHE A 56 -0.30 6.22 -7.38
C PHE A 56 -1.03 7.11 -8.40
N GLN A 57 -1.51 6.53 -9.49
CA GLN A 57 -2.20 7.28 -10.56
C GLN A 57 -3.72 7.45 -10.33
N TRP A 58 -4.23 7.06 -9.16
CA TRP A 58 -5.65 7.10 -8.85
C TRP A 58 -5.95 8.39 -8.08
N ASP A 59 -6.94 9.15 -8.52
CA ASP A 59 -7.23 10.48 -7.97
C ASP A 59 -8.25 10.40 -6.83
N ASP A 60 -8.59 11.57 -6.25
CA ASP A 60 -9.56 11.72 -5.16
C ASP A 60 -10.94 11.13 -5.46
N ILE A 61 -11.34 11.13 -6.74
CA ILE A 61 -12.64 10.63 -7.20
C ILE A 61 -12.73 9.11 -6.97
N GLU A 62 -11.60 8.42 -7.00
CA GLU A 62 -11.54 6.96 -6.86
C GLU A 62 -11.31 6.48 -5.42
N LEU A 63 -11.17 7.36 -4.42
CA LEU A 63 -10.81 6.98 -3.04
C LEU A 63 -11.68 5.86 -2.44
N GLU A 64 -13.00 5.95 -2.61
CA GLU A 64 -13.92 4.91 -2.11
C GLU A 64 -13.64 3.55 -2.77
N THR A 65 -13.30 3.57 -4.06
CA THR A 65 -12.92 2.37 -4.81
C THR A 65 -11.60 1.83 -4.27
N VAL A 66 -10.62 2.69 -3.99
CA VAL A 66 -9.35 2.22 -3.46
C VAL A 66 -9.49 1.66 -2.05
N SER A 67 -10.22 2.33 -1.16
CA SER A 67 -10.60 1.80 0.15
C SER A 67 -11.30 0.45 0.06
N THR A 68 -12.17 0.28 -0.93
CA THR A 68 -12.82 -1.01 -1.20
C THR A 68 -11.79 -2.06 -1.57
N PHE A 69 -10.82 -1.76 -2.43
CA PHE A 69 -9.75 -2.71 -2.77
C PHE A 69 -8.84 -3.04 -1.59
N VAL A 70 -8.45 -2.06 -0.77
CA VAL A 70 -7.64 -2.30 0.43
C VAL A 70 -8.38 -3.23 1.41
N ARG A 71 -9.68 -3.00 1.67
CA ARG A 71 -10.50 -3.87 2.54
C ARG A 71 -10.64 -5.29 1.99
N ARG A 72 -10.74 -5.44 0.67
CA ARG A 72 -10.78 -6.76 0.03
C ARG A 72 -9.43 -7.48 0.13
N TRP A 73 -8.32 -6.77 -0.08
CA TRP A 73 -6.99 -7.32 0.19
C TRP A 73 -6.81 -7.71 1.65
N ALA A 74 -7.30 -6.91 2.60
CA ALA A 74 -7.27 -7.25 4.01
C ALA A 74 -8.05 -8.54 4.31
N THR A 75 -9.18 -8.77 3.62
CA THR A 75 -9.95 -10.02 3.74
C THR A 75 -9.16 -11.22 3.20
N LEU A 76 -8.44 -11.04 2.10
CA LEU A 76 -7.66 -12.10 1.44
C LEU A 76 -6.37 -12.45 2.19
N CYS A 77 -5.58 -11.45 2.60
CA CYS A 77 -4.22 -11.64 3.13
C CYS A 77 -3.90 -10.75 4.35
N GLY A 78 -4.87 -10.04 4.93
CA GLY A 78 -4.65 -9.08 6.03
C GLY A 78 -3.83 -9.64 7.19
N PRO A 79 -4.18 -10.82 7.75
CA PRO A 79 -3.47 -11.38 8.89
C PRO A 79 -2.01 -11.80 8.62
N THR A 80 -1.61 -11.91 7.36
CA THR A 80 -0.30 -12.47 6.95
C THR A 80 0.55 -11.50 6.18
N LEU A 81 -0.02 -10.41 5.67
CA LEU A 81 0.69 -9.42 4.87
C LEU A 81 1.71 -8.67 5.74
N GLU A 82 2.97 -8.69 5.30
CA GLU A 82 4.09 -8.02 5.97
C GLU A 82 4.62 -6.83 5.17
N VAL A 83 4.48 -6.86 3.85
CA VAL A 83 5.01 -5.85 2.94
C VAL A 83 3.94 -5.42 1.94
N TRP A 84 3.62 -4.13 1.95
CA TRP A 84 2.82 -3.48 0.90
C TRP A 84 3.76 -2.68 -0.02
N ARG A 85 4.09 -3.27 -1.16
CA ARG A 85 4.97 -2.71 -2.19
C ARG A 85 4.14 -2.04 -3.28
N GLY A 86 3.50 -0.95 -2.95
CA GLY A 86 2.66 -0.25 -3.91
C GLY A 86 2.41 1.16 -3.44
N ARG A 87 2.57 2.13 -4.33
CA ARG A 87 2.45 3.52 -3.95
C ARG A 87 0.97 3.84 -3.79
N LEU A 88 0.60 4.30 -2.60
CA LEU A 88 -0.75 4.79 -2.35
C LEU A 88 -0.92 6.15 -3.02
N PRO A 89 -2.13 6.48 -3.51
CA PRO A 89 -2.39 7.83 -3.97
C PRO A 89 -2.32 8.75 -2.75
N PHE A 90 -1.53 9.80 -2.90
CA PHE A 90 -1.31 10.76 -1.84
C PHE A 90 -2.42 11.80 -1.90
N THR A 91 -3.51 11.58 -1.19
CA THR A 91 -4.53 12.61 -1.04
C THR A 91 -4.82 12.82 0.44
N GLY A 92 -4.90 14.09 0.85
CA GLY A 92 -5.02 14.49 2.26
C GLY A 92 -6.27 13.96 2.97
N SER A 93 -7.18 13.35 2.23
CA SER A 93 -8.48 12.84 2.65
C SER A 93 -8.57 11.31 2.65
N TRP A 94 -7.52 10.58 2.25
CA TRP A 94 -7.56 9.13 2.22
C TRP A 94 -7.77 8.55 3.63
N PRO A 95 -8.74 7.63 3.82
CA PRO A 95 -8.97 6.97 5.10
C PRO A 95 -7.90 5.90 5.37
N LEU A 96 -6.80 6.31 6.00
CA LEU A 96 -5.69 5.41 6.32
C LEU A 96 -6.09 4.25 7.26
N ASN A 97 -7.23 4.39 7.94
CA ASN A 97 -7.78 3.40 8.87
C ASN A 97 -7.98 2.01 8.25
N ASP A 98 -8.15 1.91 6.93
CA ASP A 98 -8.24 0.60 6.26
C ASP A 98 -6.95 -0.22 6.44
N PHE A 99 -5.80 0.43 6.69
CA PHE A 99 -4.55 -0.26 6.97
C PHE A 99 -4.47 -0.90 8.37
N ALA A 100 -5.38 -0.54 9.29
CA ALA A 100 -5.49 -1.22 10.58
C ALA A 100 -5.80 -2.72 10.43
N ALA A 101 -6.35 -3.12 9.29
CA ALA A 101 -6.69 -4.51 8.99
C ALA A 101 -5.47 -5.39 8.63
N PHE A 102 -4.25 -4.84 8.59
CA PHE A 102 -3.00 -5.57 8.35
C PHE A 102 -2.13 -5.60 9.62
N PRO A 103 -2.44 -6.43 10.62
CA PRO A 103 -1.77 -6.41 11.91
C PRO A 103 -0.28 -6.78 11.85
N ARG A 104 0.19 -7.37 10.74
CA ARG A 104 1.59 -7.77 10.55
C ARG A 104 2.34 -6.87 9.57
N LEU A 105 1.74 -5.77 9.11
CA LEU A 105 2.36 -4.91 8.13
C LEU A 105 3.58 -4.19 8.73
N ARG A 106 4.76 -4.53 8.21
CA ARG A 106 6.06 -4.03 8.67
C ARG A 106 6.66 -3.02 7.71
N VAL A 107 6.39 -3.15 6.42
CA VAL A 107 6.98 -2.30 5.39
C VAL A 107 5.91 -1.74 4.47
N ILE A 108 5.93 -0.43 4.26
CA ILE A 108 5.07 0.26 3.30
C ILE A 108 5.90 1.14 2.35
N TYR A 109 5.46 1.18 1.09
CA TYR A 109 6.08 2.00 0.06
C TYR A 109 5.18 3.19 -0.25
N LEU A 110 5.70 4.41 -0.11
CA LEU A 110 5.03 5.66 -0.41
C LEU A 110 5.62 6.29 -1.67
N PRO A 111 4.83 7.01 -2.48
CA PRO A 111 5.34 7.74 -3.62
C PRO A 111 6.22 8.91 -3.18
N LYS A 112 7.34 9.11 -3.86
CA LYS A 112 8.18 10.29 -3.72
C LYS A 112 7.67 11.47 -4.51
N ASP A 113 6.84 11.27 -5.54
CA ASP A 113 6.53 12.35 -6.48
C ASP A 113 5.68 13.45 -5.80
N TYR A 114 6.38 14.44 -5.25
CA TYR A 114 5.86 15.59 -4.52
C TYR A 114 5.00 16.52 -5.40
N ARG A 115 4.72 16.19 -6.66
CA ARG A 115 3.85 16.99 -7.53
C ARG A 115 2.38 16.95 -7.08
N VAL A 116 1.97 15.88 -6.41
CA VAL A 116 0.65 15.83 -5.74
C VAL A 116 0.61 16.76 -4.51
N LEU A 117 1.76 16.96 -3.83
CA LEU A 117 1.91 17.97 -2.77
C LEU A 117 1.90 19.41 -3.31
N ASN A 118 2.28 19.61 -4.57
CA ASN A 118 2.34 20.94 -5.19
C ASN A 118 0.98 21.41 -5.75
N ILE A 119 0.06 20.50 -6.08
CA ILE A 119 -1.35 20.84 -6.35
C ILE A 119 -2.05 21.19 -5.04
N ALA A 120 -1.75 20.47 -3.97
CA ALA A 120 -2.25 20.78 -2.62
C ALA A 120 -1.69 22.12 -2.09
N ALA A 121 -0.44 22.48 -2.43
CA ALA A 121 0.15 23.79 -2.15
C ALA A 121 -0.51 24.95 -2.93
N ARG A 122 -1.18 24.70 -4.06
CA ARG A 122 -2.02 25.71 -4.75
C ARG A 122 -3.41 25.86 -4.11
N LEU A 123 -3.79 24.95 -3.21
CA LEU A 123 -5.09 24.88 -2.53
C LEU A 123 -5.00 25.04 -1.01
N ASP A 124 -3.86 25.50 -0.47
CA ASP A 124 -3.61 25.63 0.99
C ASP A 124 -3.70 24.30 1.78
N LEU A 125 -3.72 23.17 1.08
CA LEU A 125 -3.78 21.81 1.61
C LEU A 125 -2.37 21.22 1.74
N ALA A 126 -1.42 21.96 2.29
CA ALA A 126 -0.08 21.45 2.60
C ALA A 126 -0.19 20.34 3.67
N VAL A 127 -0.57 19.14 3.26
CA VAL A 127 -0.51 17.96 4.09
C VAL A 127 0.96 17.68 4.30
N ASP A 128 1.43 18.00 5.49
CA ASP A 128 2.76 17.64 5.96
C ASP A 128 2.94 16.12 5.76
N VAL A 129 3.84 15.74 4.86
CA VAL A 129 4.20 14.34 4.61
C VAL A 129 4.57 13.64 5.92
N SER A 130 5.16 14.39 6.86
CA SER A 130 5.48 13.91 8.20
C SER A 130 4.23 13.52 8.99
N ARG A 131 3.13 14.28 8.85
CA ARG A 131 1.83 13.96 9.45
C ARG A 131 1.22 12.72 8.82
N TYR A 132 1.21 12.63 7.48
CA TYR A 132 0.68 11.45 6.79
C TYR A 132 1.45 10.17 7.16
N ILE A 133 2.78 10.25 7.20
CA ILE A 133 3.63 9.13 7.67
C ILE A 133 3.33 8.82 9.14
N GLY A 134 3.18 9.85 9.98
CA GLY A 134 2.82 9.71 11.40
C GLY A 134 1.49 8.97 11.59
N ASP A 135 0.46 9.33 10.82
CA ASP A 135 -0.86 8.70 10.87
C ASP A 135 -0.79 7.23 10.45
N ILE A 136 -0.06 6.90 9.37
CA ILE A 136 0.16 5.50 8.94
C ILE A 136 0.88 4.71 10.04
N ILE A 137 1.91 5.26 10.66
CA ILE A 137 2.67 4.60 11.73
C ILE A 137 1.79 4.35 12.96
N HIS A 138 0.92 5.31 13.28
CA HIS A 138 -0.02 5.20 14.39
C HIS A 138 -1.05 4.09 14.14
N ILE A 139 -1.58 4.00 12.92
CA ILE A 139 -2.56 2.98 12.53
C ILE A 139 -1.90 1.60 12.43
N CYS A 140 -0.70 1.52 11.87
CA CYS A 140 0.07 0.31 11.67
C CYS A 140 1.09 0.13 12.80
N ASN A 141 0.63 -0.35 13.95
CA ASN A 141 1.47 -0.49 15.15
C ASN A 141 2.70 -1.41 14.99
N THR A 142 2.72 -2.27 13.97
CA THR A 142 3.83 -3.18 13.64
C THR A 142 4.74 -2.65 12.53
N LEU A 143 4.47 -1.45 11.99
CA LEU A 143 5.24 -0.86 10.91
C LEU A 143 6.66 -0.54 11.37
N GLU A 144 7.67 -1.09 10.71
CA GLU A 144 9.09 -0.90 11.04
C GLU A 144 9.79 0.01 10.04
N GLU A 145 9.31 0.03 8.79
CA GLU A 145 9.97 0.73 7.69
C GLU A 145 8.96 1.41 6.76
N VAL A 146 9.23 2.67 6.44
CA VAL A 146 8.52 3.45 5.43
C VAL A 146 9.51 3.81 4.33
N LYS A 147 9.27 3.29 3.13
CA LYS A 147 10.12 3.54 1.95
C LYS A 147 9.46 4.57 1.07
N ILE A 148 10.10 5.71 0.86
CA ILE A 148 9.65 6.73 -0.07
C ILE A 148 10.38 6.50 -1.40
N THR A 149 9.63 6.16 -2.43
CA THR A 149 10.18 5.69 -3.72
C THR A 149 9.85 6.59 -4.90
N GLY A 150 10.88 6.93 -5.68
CA GLY A 150 10.77 7.78 -6.87
C GLY A 150 10.22 7.09 -8.11
N ASN A 151 9.73 7.89 -9.06
CA ASN A 151 9.56 7.49 -10.46
C ASN A 151 10.89 7.45 -11.24
N SER A 152 12.01 7.73 -10.58
CA SER A 152 13.33 7.87 -11.21
C SER A 152 13.84 6.50 -11.67
N VAL A 153 14.02 6.35 -12.98
CA VAL A 153 14.47 5.13 -13.69
C VAL A 153 15.80 4.58 -13.16
N ASP A 154 16.56 5.41 -12.46
CA ASP A 154 17.90 5.20 -11.94
C ASP A 154 17.96 4.82 -10.45
N GLY A 155 16.81 4.75 -9.74
CA GLY A 155 16.75 4.32 -8.32
C GLY A 155 17.53 5.20 -7.33
N SER A 156 18.08 6.33 -7.79
CA SER A 156 19.13 7.09 -7.12
C SER A 156 18.66 7.94 -5.94
N LEU A 157 17.37 7.91 -5.60
CA LEU A 157 16.84 8.75 -4.55
C LEU A 157 15.70 8.12 -3.73
N ASP A 158 15.65 6.80 -3.64
CA ASP A 158 14.78 6.13 -2.68
C ASP A 158 15.30 6.42 -1.27
N THR A 159 14.41 6.84 -0.38
CA THR A 159 14.76 7.11 1.01
C THR A 159 13.99 6.16 1.90
N SER A 160 14.69 5.46 2.79
CA SER A 160 14.07 4.63 3.80
C SER A 160 14.05 5.34 5.14
N TRP A 161 12.94 5.18 5.85
CA TRP A 161 12.77 5.67 7.21
C TRP A 161 12.42 4.50 8.10
N MET A 162 13.22 4.29 9.14
CA MET A 162 12.95 3.30 10.17
C MET A 162 12.11 3.92 11.27
N VAL A 163 11.10 3.19 11.72
CA VAL A 163 10.23 3.56 12.84
C VAL A 163 10.88 3.11 14.13
N ASP A 164 11.35 4.06 14.95
CA ASP A 164 11.88 3.79 16.27
C ASP A 164 10.84 4.13 17.36
N ARG A 165 10.23 3.08 17.91
CA ARG A 165 9.27 3.17 19.02
C ARG A 165 9.91 3.11 20.40
N ARG A 166 11.23 2.91 20.49
CA ARG A 166 11.95 2.82 21.77
C ARG A 166 12.53 4.15 22.21
N SER A 167 12.39 5.21 21.41
CA SER A 167 12.87 6.53 21.78
C SER A 167 12.15 7.05 23.04
N PRO A 168 12.89 7.65 24.00
CA PRO A 168 12.30 8.24 25.22
C PRO A 168 11.26 9.32 24.95
N SER A 169 11.29 9.95 23.76
CA SER A 169 10.36 10.99 23.34
C SER A 169 9.11 10.46 22.62
N GLY A 170 8.91 9.14 22.58
CA GLY A 170 7.82 8.47 21.84
C GLY A 170 8.27 7.94 20.47
N THR A 171 7.33 7.67 19.56
CA THR A 171 7.66 7.14 18.24
C THR A 171 8.39 8.19 17.39
N THR A 172 9.58 7.83 16.92
CA THR A 172 10.44 8.69 16.08
C THR A 172 10.77 8.03 14.75
N LEU A 173 11.14 8.84 13.76
CA LEU A 173 11.55 8.38 12.44
C LEU A 173 13.04 8.65 12.24
N ARG A 174 13.79 7.61 11.87
CA ARG A 174 15.21 7.73 11.52
C ARG A 174 15.41 7.41 10.05
N ARG A 175 15.91 8.38 9.28
CA ARG A 175 16.32 8.15 7.90
C ARG A 175 17.49 7.17 7.86
N VAL A 176 17.43 6.20 6.96
CA VAL A 176 18.52 5.27 6.66
C VAL A 176 19.00 5.58 5.25
N GLU A 177 20.29 5.88 5.13
CA GLU A 177 21.00 6.13 3.87
C GLU A 177 21.37 4.81 3.19
#